data_AF-A0ABD2JUE8-F1
#
_entry.id   AF-A0ABD2JUE8-F1
#
_cell.length_a   1.000
_cell.length_b   1.000
_cell.length_c   1.000
_cell.angle_alpha   90.00
_cell.angle_beta   90.00
_cell.angle_gamma   90.00
#
_symmetry.space_group_name_H-M   'P 1'
#
loop_
_entity.id
_entity.type
_entity.pdbx_description
1 polymer ?
#
loop_
_entity_poly.entity_id
_entity_poly.type
_entity_poly.pdbx_seq_one_letter_code
_entity_poly.pdbx_strand_id
1 'polypeptide(L)'
;MPTHSVAFAINRLNLQNETEQNFPLNLCRPFASPPPKWTLWRFDCRDFPNHCTVKTCAFCAEVNKLRPTAKNIVNETHARWDSYLKREKGFDDAPTLLRMATDTFLPSKLTKSVFFNHKLGVAIFRDEIPPKFESVENLSGGIFQLYLHGTSGRQSAVTVQKFDALFIQTVRSLFGMPSPIACHVHGLFYRCEINPGNRRDPISYGNLLDLPFMAKFEIWIDDVANRRLIEQSFIAEIKNQIKAEEIPIRLPFRFNPNNLRAKKIVKSVELLSKK
;
A
#
# COMPACT_ATOMS: atom_id res chain seq x y z
N MET A 1 -66.08 18.03 -0.48
CA MET A 1 -66.38 17.21 0.71
C MET A 1 -67.23 16.02 0.25
N PRO A 2 -67.11 14.79 0.78
CA PRO A 2 -65.93 14.09 1.33
C PRO A 2 -65.77 12.62 0.82
N THR A 3 -64.54 12.11 0.98
CA THR A 3 -64.08 10.74 1.40
C THR A 3 -64.56 9.44 0.72
N HIS A 4 -63.60 8.69 0.15
CA HIS A 4 -63.03 7.41 0.65
C HIS A 4 -62.04 6.88 -0.43
N SER A 5 -60.72 6.96 -0.27
CA SER A 5 -59.82 6.05 0.48
C SER A 5 -59.90 4.58 0.05
N VAL A 6 -58.97 4.14 -0.80
CA VAL A 6 -58.38 2.80 -0.72
C VAL A 6 -56.88 2.93 -0.98
N ALA A 7 -56.12 2.61 0.06
CA ALA A 7 -54.68 2.63 0.11
C ALA A 7 -54.07 1.49 -0.70
N PHE A 8 -53.05 1.77 -1.51
CA PHE A 8 -52.10 0.76 -1.94
C PHE A 8 -51.00 0.61 -0.90
N ALA A 9 -50.96 -0.57 -0.29
CA ALA A 9 -49.98 -1.00 0.68
C ALA A 9 -48.57 -1.02 0.05
N ILE A 10 -47.73 -0.06 0.46
CA ILE A 10 -46.28 -0.22 0.39
C ILE A 10 -45.89 -1.01 1.65
N ASN A 11 -45.44 -2.24 1.46
CA ASN A 11 -44.79 -3.02 2.50
C ASN A 11 -43.54 -2.26 2.99
N ARG A 12 -43.73 -1.48 4.06
CA ARG A 12 -42.70 -1.18 5.04
C ARG A 12 -42.35 -2.49 5.74
N LEU A 13 -41.26 -3.12 5.33
CA LEU A 13 -40.52 -4.00 6.22
C LEU A 13 -39.41 -3.16 6.88
N ASN A 14 -39.81 -2.59 8.03
CA ASN A 14 -39.03 -2.41 9.24
C ASN A 14 -37.56 -2.03 9.09
N LEU A 15 -37.35 -0.73 8.90
CA LEU A 15 -36.40 0.03 9.71
C LEU A 15 -36.91 0.02 11.16
N GLN A 16 -36.41 -0.88 11.99
CA GLN A 16 -36.45 -0.74 13.44
C GLN A 16 -35.29 -1.52 14.07
N ASN A 17 -34.34 -0.74 14.61
CA ASN A 17 -33.63 -1.00 15.85
C ASN A 17 -32.97 -2.39 16.01
N GLU A 18 -31.84 -2.58 15.34
CA GLU A 18 -30.71 -3.22 16.03
C GLU A 18 -29.89 -2.09 16.64
N THR A 19 -30.32 -1.62 17.82
CA THR A 19 -29.54 -1.73 19.07
C THR A 19 -28.04 -1.56 18.83
N GLU A 20 -27.47 -0.55 19.48
CA GLU A 20 -26.06 -0.42 19.78
C GLU A 20 -25.43 -1.80 20.00
N GLN A 21 -24.89 -2.38 18.92
CA GLN A 21 -23.98 -3.50 19.05
C GLN A 21 -22.75 -2.87 19.68
N ASN A 22 -22.71 -2.97 21.01
CA ASN A 22 -21.49 -3.07 21.77
C ASN A 22 -20.61 -4.05 21.01
N PHE A 23 -19.81 -3.52 20.10
CA PHE A 23 -18.62 -4.21 19.63
C PHE A 23 -17.92 -4.60 20.94
N PRO A 24 -17.57 -5.87 21.16
CA PRO A 24 -16.53 -6.12 22.12
C PRO A 24 -15.36 -5.31 21.59
N LEU A 25 -15.11 -4.16 22.23
CA LEU A 25 -13.77 -3.61 22.31
C LEU A 25 -13.00 -4.81 22.85
N ASN A 26 -12.40 -5.59 21.93
CA ASN A 26 -11.25 -6.37 22.26
C ASN A 26 -10.29 -5.32 22.77
N LEU A 27 -10.38 -5.07 24.07
CA LEU A 27 -9.55 -4.16 24.81
C LEU A 27 -8.17 -4.67 24.45
N CYS A 28 -7.50 -3.95 23.56
CA CYS A 28 -6.06 -4.04 23.42
C CYS A 28 -5.59 -4.05 24.86
N ARG A 29 -5.05 -5.20 25.31
CA ARG A 29 -4.56 -5.32 26.67
C ARG A 29 -3.75 -4.07 26.90
N PRO A 30 -3.99 -3.30 27.97
CA PRO A 30 -3.23 -2.10 28.22
C PRO A 30 -1.80 -2.61 28.35
N PHE A 31 -1.05 -2.45 27.26
CA PHE A 31 0.31 -2.89 27.25
C PHE A 31 1.00 -1.89 28.16
N ALA A 32 1.26 -2.32 29.39
CA ALA A 32 2.40 -1.87 30.16
C ALA A 32 3.72 -2.29 29.45
N SER A 33 3.75 -2.22 28.12
CA SER A 33 4.93 -2.46 27.30
C SER A 33 5.67 -1.14 27.14
N PRO A 34 6.99 -1.19 26.91
CA PRO A 34 7.68 -0.05 26.33
C PRO A 34 6.94 0.43 25.06
N PRO A 35 7.12 1.71 24.68
CA PRO A 35 6.58 2.22 23.42
C PRO A 35 6.97 1.26 22.28
N PRO A 36 6.05 1.01 21.33
CA PRO A 36 6.30 0.04 20.27
C PRO A 36 7.56 0.44 19.53
N LYS A 37 8.50 -0.51 19.46
CA LYS A 37 9.70 -0.32 18.64
C LYS A 37 9.26 -0.36 17.19
N TRP A 38 9.87 0.46 16.34
CA TRP A 38 9.58 0.49 14.92
C TRP A 38 10.83 0.11 14.13
N THR A 39 10.71 -0.87 13.26
CA THR A 39 11.78 -1.31 12.37
C THR A 39 11.58 -0.74 10.98
N LEU A 40 12.64 -0.14 10.46
CA LEU A 40 12.69 0.31 9.09
C LEU A 40 13.20 -0.83 8.19
N TRP A 41 12.53 -1.01 7.07
CA TRP A 41 12.89 -1.98 6.04
C TRP A 41 13.10 -1.24 4.73
N ARG A 42 14.24 -1.45 4.09
CA ARG A 42 14.50 -0.99 2.74
C ARG A 42 14.04 -2.05 1.75
N PHE A 43 13.32 -1.63 0.72
CA PHE A 43 12.93 -2.48 -0.40
C PHE A 43 13.71 -2.08 -1.66
N ASP A 44 14.38 -3.05 -2.27
CA ASP A 44 15.17 -2.88 -3.50
C ASP A 44 14.99 -4.12 -4.38
N CYS A 45 14.15 -4.00 -5.40
CA CYS A 45 13.88 -5.07 -6.36
C CYS A 45 14.43 -4.67 -7.73
N ARG A 46 15.38 -5.47 -8.23
CA ARG A 46 16.04 -5.27 -9.54
C ARG A 46 15.58 -6.24 -10.62
N ASP A 47 14.56 -7.02 -10.30
CA ASP A 47 14.02 -8.05 -11.16
C ASP A 47 13.06 -7.46 -12.19
N PHE A 48 13.03 -8.07 -13.37
CA PHE A 48 12.14 -7.67 -14.42
C PHE A 48 10.69 -7.98 -14.04
N PRO A 49 9.76 -7.02 -14.20
CA PRO A 49 8.36 -7.23 -13.88
C PRO A 49 7.77 -8.31 -14.78
N ASN A 50 6.99 -9.21 -14.18
CA ASN A 50 6.22 -10.20 -14.92
C ASN A 50 4.93 -9.56 -15.45
N HIS A 51 5.04 -8.83 -16.57
CA HIS A 51 3.94 -8.08 -17.16
C HIS A 51 3.57 -8.63 -18.54
N CYS A 52 2.27 -8.90 -18.76
CA CYS A 52 1.67 -9.41 -20.01
C CYS A 52 2.40 -10.59 -20.69
N THR A 53 1.87 -11.80 -20.51
CA THR A 53 2.42 -13.03 -21.10
C THR A 53 2.08 -13.27 -22.58
N VAL A 54 1.19 -12.46 -23.19
CA VAL A 54 0.52 -12.84 -24.46
C VAL A 54 0.67 -11.79 -25.60
N LYS A 55 0.90 -10.50 -25.32
CA LYS A 55 1.09 -9.46 -26.35
C LYS A 55 1.98 -8.32 -25.83
N THR A 56 2.87 -7.81 -26.68
CA THR A 56 3.80 -6.70 -26.35
C THR A 56 3.04 -5.38 -26.21
N CYS A 57 2.84 -4.91 -24.98
CA CYS A 57 2.43 -3.52 -24.73
C CYS A 57 3.64 -2.58 -24.76
N ALA A 58 3.41 -1.26 -24.80
CA ALA A 58 4.47 -0.25 -24.79
C ALA A 58 5.48 -0.44 -23.65
N PHE A 59 5.00 -0.74 -22.44
CA PHE A 59 5.86 -1.04 -21.30
C PHE A 59 6.74 -2.28 -21.51
N CYS A 60 6.15 -3.39 -21.97
CA CYS A 60 6.90 -4.62 -22.26
C CYS A 60 7.90 -4.42 -23.41
N ALA A 61 7.59 -3.56 -24.38
CA ALA A 61 8.51 -3.23 -25.46
C ALA A 61 9.77 -2.54 -24.91
N GLU A 62 9.61 -1.55 -24.01
CA GLU A 62 10.76 -0.90 -23.36
C GLU A 62 11.55 -1.86 -22.47
N VAL A 63 10.85 -2.68 -21.66
CA VAL A 63 11.50 -3.73 -20.87
C VAL A 63 12.32 -4.68 -21.74
N ASN A 64 11.77 -5.11 -22.87
CA ASN A 64 12.45 -6.04 -23.78
C ASN A 64 13.67 -5.42 -24.46
N LYS A 65 13.67 -4.11 -24.74
CA LYS A 65 14.87 -3.40 -25.22
C LYS A 65 16.00 -3.38 -24.19
N LEU A 66 15.66 -3.35 -22.90
CA LEU A 66 16.63 -3.29 -21.80
C LEU A 66 17.17 -4.66 -21.38
N ARG A 67 16.45 -5.75 -21.66
CA ARG A 67 16.87 -7.11 -21.27
C ARG A 67 18.26 -7.51 -21.81
N PRO A 68 18.60 -7.29 -23.09
CA PRO A 68 19.91 -7.68 -23.63
C PRO A 68 21.10 -6.98 -22.98
N THR A 69 20.90 -5.81 -22.37
CA THR A 69 21.98 -5.03 -21.75
C THR A 69 22.13 -5.31 -20.25
N ALA A 70 21.22 -6.11 -19.66
CA ALA A 70 21.25 -6.43 -18.24
C ALA A 70 22.14 -7.64 -17.96
N LYS A 71 23.01 -7.52 -16.95
CA LYS A 71 23.92 -8.61 -16.53
C LYS A 71 23.19 -9.83 -15.95
N ASN A 72 22.01 -9.63 -15.36
CA ASN A 72 21.20 -10.69 -14.76
C ASN A 72 19.73 -10.50 -15.15
N ILE A 73 19.20 -11.42 -15.98
CA ILE A 73 17.80 -11.40 -16.39
C ILE A 73 17.03 -12.35 -15.48
N VAL A 74 16.48 -11.80 -14.39
CA VAL A 74 15.58 -12.55 -13.51
C VAL A 74 14.21 -11.88 -13.49
N ASN A 75 13.15 -12.67 -13.63
CA ASN A 75 11.79 -12.16 -13.49
C ASN A 75 11.40 -12.15 -12.01
N GLU A 76 10.65 -11.13 -11.62
CA GLU A 76 10.12 -11.00 -10.28
C GLU A 76 9.19 -12.17 -9.95
N THR A 77 9.46 -12.81 -8.81
CA THR A 77 8.59 -13.83 -8.23
C THR A 77 8.40 -13.56 -6.75
N HIS A 78 7.29 -14.09 -6.20
CA HIS A 78 7.02 -13.97 -4.78
C HIS A 78 8.05 -14.72 -3.90
N ALA A 79 8.59 -15.83 -4.39
CA ALA A 79 9.62 -16.61 -3.69
C ALA A 79 10.90 -15.81 -3.40
N ARG A 80 11.15 -14.73 -4.14
CA ARG A 80 12.32 -13.85 -3.98
C ARG A 80 12.04 -12.62 -3.11
N TRP A 81 10.84 -12.48 -2.56
CA TRP A 81 10.43 -11.32 -1.76
C TRP A 81 11.43 -10.98 -0.66
N ASP A 82 11.88 -11.99 0.08
CA ASP A 82 12.83 -11.82 1.18
C ASP A 82 14.20 -11.29 0.70
N SER A 83 14.59 -11.56 -0.55
CA SER A 83 15.84 -11.04 -1.12
C SER A 83 15.80 -9.54 -1.45
N TYR A 84 14.60 -8.97 -1.60
CA TYR A 84 14.41 -7.54 -1.89
C TYR A 84 14.35 -6.69 -0.62
N LEU A 85 14.08 -7.31 0.52
CA LEU A 85 13.91 -6.64 1.80
C LEU A 85 15.19 -6.67 2.60
N LYS A 86 15.71 -5.49 2.93
CA LYS A 86 16.84 -5.32 3.84
C LYS A 86 16.34 -4.68 5.11
N ARG A 87 16.50 -5.39 6.21
CA ARG A 87 16.23 -4.84 7.54
C ARG A 87 17.28 -3.80 7.87
N GLU A 88 16.83 -2.62 8.26
CA GLU A 88 17.67 -1.55 8.77
C GLU A 88 17.56 -1.51 10.31
N LYS A 89 17.94 -0.38 10.91
CA LYS A 89 17.89 -0.20 12.36
C LYS A 89 16.45 -0.20 12.89
N GLY A 90 16.27 -0.67 14.12
CA GLY A 90 15.06 -0.47 14.91
C GLY A 90 15.11 0.84 15.69
N PHE A 91 13.96 1.44 15.92
CA PHE A 91 13.80 2.78 16.48
C PHE A 91 12.77 2.79 17.60
N ASP A 92 13.17 3.34 18.74
CA ASP A 92 12.31 3.50 19.90
C ASP A 92 11.81 4.96 20.03
N ASP A 93 12.28 5.83 19.12
CA ASP A 93 12.06 7.28 19.10
C ASP A 93 11.46 7.73 17.76
N ALA A 94 10.28 8.36 17.83
CA ALA A 94 9.51 8.83 16.68
C ALA A 94 10.26 9.92 15.88
N PRO A 95 10.81 10.98 16.50
CA PRO A 95 11.67 11.95 15.83
C PRO A 95 12.82 11.35 15.03
N THR A 96 13.56 10.38 15.58
CA THR A 96 14.68 9.75 14.89
C THR A 96 14.23 8.92 13.71
N LEU A 97 13.16 8.12 13.86
CA LEU A 97 12.62 7.38 12.72
C LEU A 97 12.13 8.32 11.63
N LEU A 98 11.40 9.37 12.01
CA LEU A 98 10.90 10.36 11.06
C LEU A 98 12.07 11.01 10.30
N ARG A 99 13.10 11.48 11.01
CA ARG A 99 14.31 12.05 10.39
C ARG A 99 14.94 11.08 9.40
N MET A 100 15.14 9.82 9.79
CA MET A 100 15.72 8.78 8.92
C MET A 100 14.84 8.51 7.68
N ALA A 101 13.53 8.41 7.87
CA ALA A 101 12.57 8.20 6.80
C ALA A 101 12.57 9.38 5.81
N THR A 102 12.67 10.62 6.31
CA THR A 102 12.70 11.83 5.48
C THR A 102 14.06 12.08 4.81
N ASP A 103 15.15 11.69 5.46
CA ASP A 103 16.50 11.94 4.94
C ASP A 103 16.86 10.97 3.82
N THR A 104 16.30 9.76 3.83
CA THR A 104 16.71 8.73 2.87
C THR A 104 15.58 8.28 1.95
N PHE A 105 14.34 8.24 2.44
CA PHE A 105 13.27 7.46 1.80
C PHE A 105 12.03 8.28 1.39
N LEU A 106 12.17 9.60 1.27
CA LEU A 106 11.11 10.41 0.69
C LEU A 106 10.72 9.94 -0.71
N PRO A 107 9.43 9.95 -1.06
CA PRO A 107 8.97 9.78 -2.43
C PRO A 107 9.84 10.48 -3.47
N SER A 108 10.17 11.76 -3.27
CA SER A 108 11.02 12.55 -4.17
C SER A 108 12.46 12.06 -4.32
N LYS A 109 12.97 11.27 -3.37
CA LYS A 109 14.28 10.61 -3.43
C LYS A 109 14.18 9.27 -4.11
N LEU A 110 13.15 8.48 -3.77
CA LEU A 110 12.94 7.13 -4.33
C LEU A 110 12.70 7.19 -5.84
N THR A 111 11.86 8.12 -6.31
CA THR A 111 11.44 8.20 -7.72
C THR A 111 12.58 8.51 -8.69
N LYS A 112 13.64 9.19 -8.23
CA LYS A 112 14.82 9.51 -9.06
C LYS A 112 15.61 8.28 -9.51
N SER A 113 15.48 7.18 -8.79
CA SER A 113 16.22 5.94 -9.06
C SER A 113 15.34 4.81 -9.59
N VAL A 114 14.04 5.05 -9.75
CA VAL A 114 13.11 4.06 -10.30
C VAL A 114 13.32 3.95 -11.81
N PHE A 115 13.39 2.71 -12.29
CA PHE A 115 13.55 2.38 -13.70
C PHE A 115 12.75 1.12 -14.03
N PHE A 116 12.69 0.72 -15.30
CA PHE A 116 11.80 -0.37 -15.76
C PHE A 116 11.95 -1.71 -15.01
N ASN A 117 13.14 -2.01 -14.50
CA ASN A 117 13.43 -3.19 -13.67
C ASN A 117 13.88 -2.82 -12.25
N HIS A 118 13.70 -1.58 -11.81
CA HIS A 118 14.18 -1.14 -10.50
C HIS A 118 13.03 -0.50 -9.71
N LYS A 119 12.59 -1.22 -8.68
CA LYS A 119 11.58 -0.77 -7.73
C LYS A 119 12.23 -0.49 -6.39
N LEU A 120 11.87 0.63 -5.78
CA LEU A 120 12.41 1.07 -4.52
C LEU A 120 11.29 1.35 -3.53
N GLY A 121 11.54 1.12 -2.26
CA GLY A 121 10.56 1.41 -1.23
C GLY A 121 11.13 1.41 0.17
N VAL A 122 10.27 1.80 1.10
CA VAL A 122 10.52 1.82 2.53
C VAL A 122 9.30 1.29 3.26
N ALA A 123 9.53 0.38 4.19
CA ALA A 123 8.51 -0.11 5.10
C ALA A 123 8.88 0.28 6.53
N ILE A 124 7.89 0.70 7.32
CA ILE A 124 8.03 0.99 8.74
C ILE A 124 7.03 0.12 9.47
N PHE A 125 7.52 -0.85 10.23
CA PHE A 125 6.72 -1.89 10.86
C PHE A 125 7.01 -1.97 12.36
N ARG A 126 6.00 -2.34 13.15
CA ARG A 126 6.17 -2.58 14.58
C ARG A 126 7.10 -3.76 14.83
N ASP A 127 7.91 -3.60 15.86
CA ASP A 127 8.87 -4.56 16.37
C ASP A 127 9.66 -5.22 15.23
N GLU A 128 9.62 -6.54 15.16
CA GLU A 128 10.34 -7.33 14.17
C GLU A 128 9.43 -7.91 13.10
N ILE A 129 8.20 -7.36 12.97
CA ILE A 129 7.22 -7.84 12.02
C ILE A 129 7.74 -7.56 10.60
N PRO A 130 8.01 -8.61 9.78
CA PRO A 130 8.46 -8.39 8.42
C PRO A 130 7.28 -7.90 7.56
N PRO A 131 7.52 -7.05 6.55
CA PRO A 131 6.51 -6.63 5.58
C PRO A 131 6.20 -7.78 4.59
N LYS A 132 5.67 -8.89 5.10
CA LYS A 132 5.42 -10.14 4.38
C LYS A 132 4.07 -10.69 4.83
N PHE A 133 3.13 -10.84 3.91
CA PHE A 133 1.76 -11.22 4.26
C PHE A 133 1.61 -12.69 4.68
N GLU A 134 2.61 -13.53 4.41
CA GLU A 134 2.67 -14.90 4.95
C GLU A 134 3.26 -14.98 6.36
N SER A 135 3.80 -13.89 6.89
CA SER A 135 4.30 -13.92 8.27
C SER A 135 3.14 -14.20 9.23
N VAL A 136 3.42 -14.92 10.32
CA VAL A 136 2.40 -15.37 11.28
C VAL A 136 1.61 -14.18 11.81
N GLU A 137 2.29 -13.06 12.02
CA GLU A 137 1.70 -11.82 12.50
C GLU A 137 0.74 -11.24 11.46
N ASN A 138 1.12 -11.19 10.18
CA ASN A 138 0.31 -10.55 9.14
C ASN A 138 -0.80 -11.44 8.56
N LEU A 139 -0.76 -12.75 8.76
CA LEU A 139 -1.60 -13.70 8.03
C LEU A 139 -3.11 -13.48 8.21
N SER A 140 -3.53 -13.17 9.45
CA SER A 140 -4.93 -12.91 9.82
C SER A 140 -5.41 -11.52 9.39
N GLY A 141 -4.48 -10.65 9.02
CA GLY A 141 -4.74 -9.26 8.72
C GLY A 141 -5.05 -8.97 7.26
N GLY A 142 -4.81 -7.72 6.89
CA GLY A 142 -4.97 -7.26 5.53
C GLY A 142 -4.27 -5.93 5.27
N ILE A 143 -4.36 -5.49 4.03
CA ILE A 143 -3.63 -4.32 3.55
C ILE A 143 -4.58 -3.36 2.87
N PHE A 144 -4.64 -2.13 3.37
CA PHE A 144 -5.21 -1.00 2.65
C PHE A 144 -4.18 -0.51 1.64
N GLN A 145 -4.48 -0.63 0.35
CA GLN A 145 -3.59 -0.22 -0.73
C GLN A 145 -4.14 0.99 -1.46
N LEU A 146 -3.35 2.06 -1.53
CA LEU A 146 -3.57 3.26 -2.32
C LEU A 146 -2.55 3.31 -3.46
N TYR A 147 -3.00 3.74 -4.64
CA TYR A 147 -2.14 3.91 -5.80
C TYR A 147 -2.17 5.38 -6.24
N LEU A 148 -1.02 6.03 -6.18
CA LEU A 148 -0.79 7.40 -6.60
C LEU A 148 -0.04 7.42 -7.94
N HIS A 149 -0.29 8.42 -8.77
CA HIS A 149 0.32 8.56 -10.08
C HIS A 149 1.13 9.84 -10.19
N GLY A 150 2.37 9.72 -10.65
CA GLY A 150 3.24 10.85 -10.94
C GLY A 150 4.27 10.49 -12.02
N THR A 151 5.14 11.45 -12.34
CA THR A 151 6.29 11.23 -13.24
C THR A 151 7.60 11.60 -12.54
N SER A 152 8.71 11.01 -12.95
CA SER A 152 10.02 11.22 -12.31
C SER A 152 10.69 12.55 -12.70
N GLY A 153 10.15 13.24 -13.72
CA GLY A 153 10.72 14.45 -14.25
C GLY A 153 10.14 15.73 -13.66
N ARG A 154 10.65 16.86 -14.17
CA ARG A 154 10.36 18.20 -13.61
C ARG A 154 8.87 18.57 -13.67
N GLN A 155 8.12 18.02 -14.62
CA GLN A 155 6.69 18.32 -14.81
C GLN A 155 5.83 17.87 -13.61
N SER A 156 6.27 16.84 -12.89
CA SER A 156 5.56 16.34 -11.69
C SER A 156 6.22 16.73 -10.37
N ALA A 157 7.20 17.65 -10.35
CA ALA A 157 7.91 18.01 -9.12
C ALA A 157 6.96 18.44 -7.99
N VAL A 158 5.94 19.23 -8.31
CA VAL A 158 4.90 19.66 -7.36
C VAL A 158 4.06 18.46 -6.88
N THR A 159 3.67 17.56 -7.78
CA THR A 159 2.94 16.34 -7.43
C THR A 159 3.75 15.43 -6.50
N VAL A 160 5.04 15.27 -6.77
CA VAL A 160 5.92 14.44 -5.95
C VAL A 160 6.16 15.08 -4.58
N GLN A 161 6.21 16.40 -4.47
CA GLN A 161 6.24 17.10 -3.17
C GLN A 161 4.96 16.86 -2.36
N LYS A 162 3.79 16.80 -3.02
CA LYS A 162 2.55 16.38 -2.33
C LYS A 162 2.63 14.94 -1.81
N PHE A 163 3.32 14.05 -2.53
CA PHE A 163 3.56 12.69 -2.04
C PHE A 163 4.49 12.68 -0.83
N ASP A 164 5.54 13.50 -0.83
CA ASP A 164 6.42 13.68 0.34
C ASP A 164 5.61 14.13 1.56
N ALA A 165 4.75 15.15 1.41
CA ALA A 165 3.90 15.65 2.48
C ALA A 165 2.95 14.57 3.03
N LEU A 166 2.32 13.79 2.14
CA LEU A 166 1.46 12.67 2.52
C LEU A 166 2.24 11.60 3.29
N PHE A 167 3.42 11.22 2.80
CA PHE A 167 4.26 10.22 3.44
C PHE A 167 4.71 10.68 4.83
N ILE A 168 5.26 11.89 4.94
CA ILE A 168 5.70 12.50 6.20
C ILE A 168 4.57 12.53 7.21
N GLN A 169 3.40 13.03 6.80
CA GLN A 169 2.27 13.15 7.69
C GLN A 169 1.76 11.78 8.14
N THR A 170 1.73 10.79 7.24
CA THR A 170 1.29 9.45 7.63
C THR A 170 2.27 8.78 8.60
N VAL A 171 3.59 8.97 8.41
CA VAL A 171 4.61 8.51 9.36
C VAL A 171 4.42 9.20 10.71
N ARG A 172 4.14 10.52 10.75
CA ARG A 172 3.84 11.24 11.99
C ARG A 172 2.58 10.70 12.67
N SER A 173 1.49 10.54 11.93
CA SER A 173 0.23 10.03 12.45
C SER A 173 0.39 8.62 13.01
N LEU A 174 1.27 7.77 12.43
CA LEU A 174 1.59 6.44 12.96
C LEU A 174 1.97 6.44 14.45
N PHE A 175 2.70 7.47 14.89
CA PHE A 175 3.12 7.66 16.28
C PHE A 175 2.10 8.41 17.13
N GLY A 176 1.25 9.23 16.50
CA GLY A 176 0.21 10.01 17.16
C GLY A 176 -1.14 9.29 17.29
N MET A 177 -1.25 8.06 16.77
CA MET A 177 -2.52 7.32 16.78
C MET A 177 -2.95 6.99 18.22
N PRO A 178 -4.25 7.16 18.53
CA PRO A 178 -4.83 6.65 19.77
C PRO A 178 -4.58 5.15 19.94
N SER A 179 -4.32 4.71 21.17
CA SER A 179 -4.03 3.31 21.49
C SER A 179 -5.01 2.31 20.87
N PRO A 180 -6.34 2.53 20.82
CA PRO A 180 -7.29 1.57 20.22
C PRO A 180 -7.10 1.34 18.72
N ILE A 181 -6.38 2.22 18.02
CA ILE A 181 -6.10 2.12 16.59
C ILE A 181 -4.65 1.65 16.40
N ALA A 182 -3.72 2.26 17.14
CA ALA A 182 -2.29 1.99 17.04
C ALA A 182 -1.95 0.51 17.27
N CYS A 183 -2.64 -0.15 18.21
CA CYS A 183 -2.41 -1.57 18.51
C CYS A 183 -2.74 -2.51 17.33
N HIS A 184 -3.53 -2.06 16.35
CA HIS A 184 -3.99 -2.87 15.22
C HIS A 184 -3.29 -2.56 13.89
N VAL A 185 -2.46 -1.52 13.81
CA VAL A 185 -1.72 -1.15 12.59
C VAL A 185 -0.31 -1.71 12.64
N HIS A 186 0.01 -2.79 11.92
CA HIS A 186 1.36 -3.36 11.91
C HIS A 186 2.40 -2.45 11.28
N GLY A 187 2.04 -1.70 10.25
CA GLY A 187 3.00 -0.83 9.59
C GLY A 187 2.50 -0.16 8.34
N LEU A 188 3.37 0.65 7.77
CA LEU A 188 3.21 1.28 6.48
C LEU A 188 4.27 0.74 5.52
N PHE A 189 3.92 0.65 4.24
CA PHE A 189 4.87 0.33 3.17
C PHE A 189 4.62 1.26 1.99
N TYR A 190 5.62 2.09 1.71
CA TYR A 190 5.66 2.91 0.52
C TYR A 190 6.64 2.34 -0.50
N ARG A 191 6.21 2.20 -1.76
CA ARG A 191 7.12 1.82 -2.86
C ARG A 191 6.78 2.52 -4.16
N CYS A 192 7.80 2.76 -4.96
CA CYS A 192 7.71 3.34 -6.29
C CYS A 192 8.19 2.34 -7.33
N GLU A 193 7.47 2.25 -8.44
CA GLU A 193 7.83 1.47 -9.62
C GLU A 193 7.36 2.20 -10.88
N ILE A 194 7.95 1.91 -12.04
CA ILE A 194 7.43 2.44 -13.31
C ILE A 194 5.99 1.98 -13.49
N ASN A 195 5.11 2.92 -13.85
CA ASN A 195 3.72 2.61 -14.12
C ASN A 195 3.65 1.82 -15.45
N PRO A 196 3.25 0.54 -15.45
CA PRO A 196 3.17 -0.24 -16.68
C PRO A 196 2.00 0.15 -17.59
N GLY A 197 1.18 1.09 -17.14
CA GLY A 197 -0.02 1.53 -17.82
C GLY A 197 -1.13 0.48 -17.81
N ASN A 198 -2.15 0.74 -18.61
CA ASN A 198 -3.14 -0.28 -18.94
C ASN A 198 -3.26 -0.37 -20.47
N ARG A 199 -3.87 -1.43 -20.99
CA ARG A 199 -3.97 -1.62 -22.45
C ARG A 199 -4.86 -0.58 -23.14
N ARG A 200 -5.77 0.06 -22.41
CA ARG A 200 -6.77 0.98 -22.96
C ARG A 200 -6.28 2.42 -23.03
N ASP A 201 -5.25 2.74 -22.27
CA ASP A 201 -4.68 4.07 -22.10
C ASP A 201 -3.14 3.93 -22.14
N PRO A 202 -2.57 3.85 -23.36
CA PRO A 202 -1.15 3.58 -23.53
C PRO A 202 -0.33 4.78 -23.05
N ILE A 203 0.55 4.49 -22.10
CA ILE A 203 1.46 5.49 -21.53
C ILE A 203 2.70 5.60 -22.43
N SER A 204 3.15 6.84 -22.67
CA SER A 204 4.41 7.09 -23.37
C SER A 204 5.61 6.99 -22.43
N TYR A 205 6.66 6.34 -22.91
CA TYR A 205 7.94 6.17 -22.20
C TYR A 205 9.11 6.83 -22.94
N GLY A 206 8.83 7.62 -23.98
CA GLY A 206 9.87 8.18 -24.86
C GLY A 206 10.82 9.17 -24.19
N ASN A 207 10.45 9.73 -23.03
CA ASN A 207 11.30 10.61 -22.24
C ASN A 207 11.84 9.90 -21.00
N LEU A 208 13.08 9.41 -21.05
CA LEU A 208 13.74 8.73 -19.94
C LEU A 208 14.01 9.64 -18.73
N LEU A 209 13.97 10.97 -18.92
CA LEU A 209 14.12 11.94 -17.83
C LEU A 209 12.80 12.21 -17.10
N ASP A 210 11.67 11.75 -17.65
CA ASP A 210 10.33 12.00 -17.13
C ASP A 210 9.46 10.75 -17.20
N LEU A 211 9.95 9.67 -16.60
CA LEU A 211 9.29 8.39 -16.65
C LEU A 211 8.05 8.38 -15.72
N PRO A 212 6.91 7.87 -16.20
CA PRO A 212 5.71 7.75 -15.39
C PRO A 212 5.89 6.62 -14.37
N PHE A 213 5.65 6.94 -13.10
CA PHE A 213 5.76 5.99 -12.01
C PHE A 213 4.44 5.87 -11.24
N MET A 214 4.31 4.75 -10.56
CA MET A 214 3.22 4.43 -9.65
C MET A 214 3.79 4.35 -8.25
N ALA A 215 3.25 5.17 -7.35
CA ALA A 215 3.53 5.09 -5.93
C ALA A 215 2.45 4.25 -5.25
N LYS A 216 2.85 3.15 -4.63
CA LYS A 216 1.96 2.28 -3.86
C LYS A 216 2.17 2.59 -2.39
N PHE A 217 1.11 3.05 -1.75
CA PHE A 217 1.09 3.37 -0.34
C PHE A 217 0.19 2.34 0.37
N GLU A 218 0.76 1.61 1.31
CA GLU A 218 0.11 0.48 1.96
C GLU A 218 0.08 0.66 3.47
N ILE A 219 -1.08 0.39 4.08
CA ILE A 219 -1.22 0.27 5.54
C ILE A 219 -1.62 -1.17 5.87
N TRP A 220 -0.83 -1.79 6.73
CA TRP A 220 -0.96 -3.19 7.14
C TRP A 220 -1.60 -3.26 8.52
N ILE A 221 -2.60 -4.13 8.67
CA ILE A 221 -3.30 -4.34 9.93
C ILE A 221 -3.17 -5.78 10.40
N ASP A 222 -3.35 -6.00 11.70
CA ASP A 222 -3.22 -7.28 12.39
C ASP A 222 -4.33 -8.28 12.07
N ASP A 223 -5.58 -7.81 12.02
CA ASP A 223 -6.77 -8.64 11.85
C ASP A 223 -7.81 -7.95 10.95
N VAL A 224 -8.42 -8.70 10.04
CA VAL A 224 -9.51 -8.25 9.18
C VAL A 224 -10.72 -7.74 9.99
N ALA A 225 -10.96 -8.25 11.19
CA ALA A 225 -12.03 -7.79 12.08
C ALA A 225 -11.88 -6.30 12.43
N ASN A 226 -10.65 -5.80 12.54
CA ASN A 226 -10.35 -4.40 12.87
C ASN A 226 -10.44 -3.47 11.66
N ARG A 227 -10.67 -4.00 10.45
CA ARG A 227 -10.72 -3.22 9.20
C ARG A 227 -11.61 -1.99 9.32
N ARG A 228 -12.85 -2.14 9.81
CA ARG A 228 -13.82 -1.04 9.84
C ARG A 228 -13.36 0.10 10.76
N LEU A 229 -12.83 -0.24 11.93
CA LEU A 229 -12.26 0.71 12.88
C LEU A 229 -11.11 1.50 12.25
N ILE A 230 -10.16 0.81 11.61
CA ILE A 230 -9.01 1.45 10.95
C ILE A 230 -9.45 2.28 9.73
N GLU A 231 -10.43 1.79 8.96
CA GLU A 231 -10.95 2.48 7.78
C GLU A 231 -11.63 3.82 8.15
N GLN A 232 -12.38 3.84 9.25
CA GLN A 232 -13.12 5.02 9.72
C GLN A 232 -12.26 6.02 10.50
N SER A 233 -11.05 5.64 10.90
CA SER A 233 -10.12 6.48 11.65
C SER A 233 -8.91 6.86 10.80
N PHE A 234 -7.84 6.06 10.86
CA PHE A 234 -6.55 6.36 10.25
C PHE A 234 -6.63 6.51 8.74
N ILE A 235 -7.37 5.62 8.05
CA ILE A 235 -7.53 5.73 6.59
C ILE A 235 -8.39 6.93 6.20
N ALA A 236 -9.38 7.30 7.02
CA ALA A 236 -10.20 8.48 6.78
C ALA A 236 -9.38 9.78 6.90
N GLU A 237 -8.48 9.85 7.88
CA GLU A 237 -7.52 10.96 8.02
C GLU A 237 -6.64 11.11 6.77
N ILE A 238 -6.05 10.01 6.29
CA ILE A 238 -5.22 10.02 5.07
C ILE A 238 -6.05 10.45 3.85
N LYS A 239 -7.30 9.97 3.71
CA LYS A 239 -8.21 10.39 2.64
C LYS A 239 -8.51 11.89 2.69
N ASN A 240 -8.72 12.44 3.89
CA ASN A 240 -8.94 13.87 4.07
C ASN A 240 -7.71 14.68 3.68
N GLN A 241 -6.52 14.24 4.04
CA GLN A 241 -5.27 14.89 3.63
C GLN A 241 -5.10 14.86 2.10
N ILE A 242 -5.33 13.70 1.47
CA ILE A 242 -5.28 13.57 0.01
C ILE A 242 -6.23 14.54 -0.68
N LYS A 243 -7.44 14.71 -0.14
CA LYS A 243 -8.42 15.66 -0.66
C LYS A 243 -7.97 17.10 -0.46
N ALA A 244 -7.49 17.46 0.73
CA ALA A 244 -7.04 18.80 1.07
C ALA A 244 -5.85 19.25 0.21
N GLU A 245 -4.91 18.34 -0.05
CA GLU A 245 -3.71 18.58 -0.85
C GLU A 245 -3.95 18.38 -2.36
N GLU A 246 -5.16 18.01 -2.78
CA GLU A 246 -5.52 17.70 -4.17
C GLU A 246 -4.53 16.71 -4.82
N ILE A 247 -4.24 15.61 -4.13
CA ILE A 247 -3.25 14.62 -4.59
C ILE A 247 -3.87 13.76 -5.69
N PRO A 248 -3.23 13.61 -6.86
CA PRO A 248 -3.75 12.78 -7.93
C PRO A 248 -3.71 11.29 -7.57
N ILE A 249 -4.90 10.69 -7.46
CA ILE A 249 -5.08 9.27 -7.16
C ILE A 249 -5.27 8.48 -8.46
N ARG A 250 -4.54 7.37 -8.61
CA ARG A 250 -4.80 6.38 -9.67
C ARG A 250 -5.89 5.40 -9.29
N LEU A 251 -5.78 4.82 -8.09
CA LEU A 251 -6.79 3.96 -7.50
C LEU A 251 -6.94 4.33 -6.03
N PRO A 252 -8.18 4.56 -5.55
CA PRO A 252 -8.43 4.85 -4.14
C PRO A 252 -8.07 3.64 -3.28
N PHE A 253 -8.05 3.83 -1.95
CA PHE A 253 -7.81 2.75 -1.00
C PHE A 253 -8.70 1.53 -1.28
N ARG A 254 -8.05 0.38 -1.44
CA ARG A 254 -8.68 -0.94 -1.52
C ARG A 254 -8.14 -1.83 -0.43
N PHE A 255 -9.03 -2.48 0.30
CA PHE A 255 -8.64 -3.45 1.32
C PHE A 255 -8.46 -4.84 0.69
N ASN A 256 -7.31 -5.47 0.95
CA ASN A 256 -7.00 -6.81 0.49
C ASN A 256 -6.65 -7.70 1.70
N PRO A 257 -7.48 -8.70 2.04
CA PRO A 257 -7.15 -9.69 3.07
C PRO A 257 -5.92 -10.51 2.70
N ASN A 258 -5.03 -10.74 3.66
CA ASN A 258 -3.76 -11.44 3.40
C ASN A 258 -3.95 -12.93 3.11
N ASN A 259 -4.88 -13.58 3.81
CA ASN A 259 -5.26 -14.97 3.56
C ASN A 259 -5.71 -15.25 2.11
N LEU A 260 -6.41 -14.32 1.46
CA LEU A 260 -6.82 -14.44 0.06
C LEU A 260 -5.64 -14.26 -0.90
N ARG A 261 -4.63 -13.46 -0.54
CA ARG A 261 -3.39 -13.30 -1.32
C ARG A 261 -2.54 -14.56 -1.24
N ALA A 262 -2.37 -15.12 -0.04
CA ALA A 262 -1.63 -16.36 0.17
C ALA A 262 -2.22 -17.52 -0.67
N LYS A 263 -3.55 -17.71 -0.63
CA LYS A 263 -4.24 -18.75 -1.44
C LYS A 263 -4.02 -18.61 -2.95
N LYS A 264 -3.99 -17.38 -3.48
CA LYS A 264 -3.72 -17.14 -4.90
C LYS A 264 -2.32 -17.57 -5.31
N ILE A 265 -1.33 -17.34 -4.44
CA ILE A 265 0.06 -17.68 -4.72
C ILE A 265 0.27 -19.18 -4.70
N VAL A 266 -0.27 -19.89 -3.70
CA VAL A 266 -0.22 -21.37 -3.65
C VAL A 266 -0.80 -21.96 -4.94
N LYS A 267 -1.98 -21.49 -5.37
CA LYS A 267 -2.60 -21.93 -6.61
C LYS A 267 -1.74 -21.63 -7.84
N SER A 268 -1.05 -20.49 -7.89
CA SER A 268 -0.15 -20.15 -8.99
C SER A 268 1.10 -21.03 -9.02
N VAL A 269 1.66 -21.38 -7.85
CA VAL A 269 2.84 -22.27 -7.74
C VAL A 269 2.48 -23.70 -8.15
N GLU A 270 1.34 -24.22 -7.70
CA GLU A 270 0.84 -25.56 -8.08
C GLU A 270 0.57 -25.69 -9.59
N LEU A 271 0.14 -24.61 -10.24
CA LEU A 271 -0.06 -24.59 -11.68
C LEU A 271 1.26 -24.55 -12.47
N LEU A 272 2.34 -24.05 -11.86
CA LEU A 272 3.67 -24.01 -12.47
C LEU A 272 4.46 -25.30 -12.25
N SER A 273 4.22 -26.04 -11.16
CA SER A 273 4.87 -27.33 -10.89
C SER A 273 4.26 -28.52 -11.66
N LYS A 274 3.13 -28.32 -12.33
CA LYS A 274 2.45 -29.31 -13.18
C LYS A 274 2.75 -29.15 -14.68
N LYS A 275 3.69 -28.27 -15.04
CA LYS A 275 4.18 -28.08 -16.41
C LYS A 275 5.65 -28.46 -16.47
#